data_AF-A0A6B1GRX9-F1
#
_entry.id   AF-A0A6B1GRX9-F1
#
_cell.length_a   1.000
_cell.length_b   1.000
_cell.length_c   1.000
_cell.angle_alpha   90.00
_cell.angle_beta   90.00
_cell.angle_gamma   90.00
#
_symmetry.space_group_name_H-M   'P 1'
#
loop_
_entity.id
_entity.type
_entity.pdbx_description
1 polymer ?
#
loop_
_entity_poly.entity_id
_entity_poly.type
_entity_poly.pdbx_seq_one_letter_code
_entity_poly.pdbx_strand_id
1 'polypeptide(L)' 'DWPRIGFSPRKQSLTIYVMPGFSSYDGLLSRLGKHRTGKSCLYVNKLADVDMDVLEQLMRSSLDAMREMYPD' A
#
# COMPACT_ATOMS: atom_id res chain seq x y z
N ASP A 1 2.82 -20.56 -3.35
CA ASP A 1 2.35 -19.25 -3.79
C ASP A 1 2.27 -18.32 -2.58
N TRP A 2 2.81 -17.10 -2.68
CA TRP A 2 2.83 -16.12 -1.59
C TRP A 2 1.99 -14.91 -1.98
N PRO A 3 1.16 -14.35 -1.09
CA PRO A 3 0.31 -13.22 -1.44
C PRO A 3 1.15 -12.00 -1.87
N ARG A 4 0.87 -11.46 -3.06
CA ARG A 4 1.53 -10.26 -3.61
C ARG A 4 1.03 -8.95 -2.98
N ILE A 5 -0.20 -8.95 -2.47
CA ILE A 5 -0.82 -7.87 -1.68
C ILE A 5 -1.67 -8.47 -0.56
N GLY A 6 -1.96 -7.69 0.48
CA GLY A 6 -2.87 -8.09 1.54
C GLY A 6 -3.15 -6.96 2.52
N PHE A 7 -4.02 -7.22 3.49
CA PHE A 7 -4.26 -6.29 4.58
C PHE A 7 -4.54 -7.03 5.90
N SER A 8 -4.31 -6.34 7.00
CA SER A 8 -4.59 -6.82 8.36
C SER A 8 -5.35 -5.73 9.12
N PRO A 9 -6.61 -5.99 9.52
CA PRO A 9 -7.31 -5.10 10.44
C PRO A 9 -6.67 -5.21 11.83
N ARG A 10 -6.34 -4.07 12.43
CA ARG A 10 -5.85 -3.97 13.81
C ARG A 10 -6.77 -3.09 14.62
N LYS A 11 -6.67 -3.19 15.96
CA LYS A 11 -7.53 -2.47 16.91
C LYS A 11 -7.61 -0.94 16.67
N GLN A 12 -6.56 -0.32 16.13
CA GLN A 12 -6.48 1.13 15.94
C GLN A 12 -6.32 1.54 14.46
N SER A 13 -6.08 0.60 13.54
CA SER A 13 -5.78 0.92 12.15
C SER A 13 -5.93 -0.29 11.22
N LEU A 14 -6.11 -0.01 9.94
CA LEU A 14 -5.90 -0.95 8.84
C LEU A 14 -4.41 -0.91 8.44
N THR A 15 -3.79 -2.09 8.38
CA THR A 15 -2.46 -2.24 7.79
C THR A 15 -2.62 -2.81 6.39
N ILE A 16 -2.12 -2.12 5.37
CA ILE A 16 -2.10 -2.56 3.97
C ILE A 16 -0.66 -2.89 3.61
N TYR A 17 -0.44 -4.04 2.98
CA TYR A 17 0.89 -4.53 2.67
C TYR A 17 1.31 -4.14 1.25
N VAL A 18 2.35 -3.32 1.14
CA VAL A 18 2.98 -2.87 -0.10
C VAL A 18 4.36 -3.50 -0.17
N MET A 19 4.44 -4.68 -0.81
CA MET A 19 5.62 -5.55 -0.76
C MET A 19 6.90 -4.92 -1.33
N PRO A 20 6.87 -4.15 -2.44
CA PRO A 20 8.05 -3.47 -2.97
C PRO A 20 8.60 -2.35 -2.04
N GLY A 21 7.88 -1.99 -0.98
CA GLY A 21 8.19 -0.81 -0.17
C GLY A 21 7.66 0.48 -0.81
N PHE A 22 8.22 1.62 -0.42
CA PHE A 22 7.64 2.95 -0.73
C PHE A 22 8.54 3.91 -1.48
N SER A 23 9.80 3.55 -1.75
CA SER A 23 10.80 4.45 -2.34
C SER A 23 10.40 5.03 -3.71
N SER A 24 9.53 4.33 -4.45
CA SER A 24 9.07 4.75 -5.77
C SER A 24 7.66 5.37 -5.75
N TYR A 25 7.08 5.58 -4.57
CA TYR A 25 5.67 5.98 -4.42
C TYR A 25 5.47 7.32 -3.73
N ASP A 26 6.52 8.12 -3.50
CA ASP A 26 6.45 9.42 -2.80
C ASP A 26 5.36 10.34 -3.38
N GLY A 27 5.23 10.39 -4.71
CA GLY A 27 4.19 11.19 -5.37
C GLY A 27 2.76 10.73 -5.04
N LEU A 28 2.51 9.41 -5.02
CA LEU A 28 1.21 8.86 -4.62
C LEU A 28 0.96 9.07 -3.13
N LEU A 29 1.97 8.82 -2.29
CA LEU A 29 1.86 9.00 -0.83
C LEU A 29 1.54 10.46 -0.47
N SER A 30 2.11 11.44 -1.17
CA SER A 30 1.82 12.87 -0.94
C SER A 30 0.35 13.24 -1.16
N ARG A 31 -0.36 12.48 -2.02
CA ARG A 31 -1.77 12.70 -2.37
C ARG A 31 -2.73 11.79 -1.62
N LEU A 32 -2.21 10.73 -0.96
CA LEU A 32 -3.01 9.67 -0.39
C LEU A 32 -3.89 10.13 0.78
N GLY A 33 -3.50 11.17 1.52
CA GLY A 33 -4.20 11.60 2.74
C GLY A 33 -3.50 11.14 4.01
N LYS A 34 -4.22 10.98 5.13
CA LYS A 34 -3.60 10.70 6.43
C LYS A 34 -3.19 9.23 6.53
N HIS A 35 -1.88 9.00 6.55
CA HIS A 35 -1.32 7.66 6.64
C HIS A 35 0.02 7.69 7.40
N ARG A 36 0.52 6.50 7.74
CA ARG A 36 1.90 6.27 8.19
C ARG A 36 2.49 5.11 7.40
N THR A 37 3.80 5.09 7.21
CA THR A 37 4.51 4.01 6.54
C THR A 37 5.48 3.30 7.49
N GLY A 38 5.61 1.99 7.33
CA GLY A 38 6.73 1.17 7.80
C GLY A 38 7.53 0.69 6.59
N LYS A 39 8.29 -0.41 6.72
CA LYS A 39 9.06 -0.96 5.58
C LYS A 39 8.18 -1.34 4.38
N SER A 40 7.16 -2.17 4.63
CA SER A 40 6.20 -2.64 3.62
C SER A 40 4.76 -2.50 4.10
N CYS A 41 4.54 -1.70 5.14
CA CYS A 41 3.26 -1.53 5.80
C CYS A 41 2.77 -0.09 5.60
N LEU A 42 1.59 0.06 5.02
CA LEU A 42 0.84 1.31 4.98
C LEU A 42 -0.23 1.26 6.07
N TYR A 43 -0.18 2.20 7.01
CA TYR A 43 -1.12 2.29 8.12
C TYR A 43 -2.14 3.40 7.85
N VAL A 44 -3.42 3.04 7.85
CA VAL A 44 -4.55 3.95 7.69
C VAL A 44 -5.52 3.75 8.85
N ASN A 45 -6.01 4.81 9.49
CA ASN A 45 -6.93 4.66 10.63
C ASN A 45 -8.33 4.23 10.17
N LYS A 46 -8.86 4.88 9.12
CA LYS A 46 -10.12 4.55 8.44
C LYS A 46 -10.02 4.93 6.97
N LEU A 47 -10.76 4.25 6.09
CA LEU A 47 -10.71 4.52 4.65
C LEU A 47 -11.10 5.96 4.29
N ALA A 48 -11.98 6.59 5.08
CA ALA A 48 -12.35 8.00 4.89
C ALA A 48 -11.21 9.01 5.13
N ASP A 49 -10.08 8.57 5.69
CA ASP A 49 -8.90 9.42 5.88
C ASP A 49 -7.98 9.44 4.65
N VAL A 50 -8.25 8.62 3.64
CA VAL A 50 -7.43 8.49 2.44
C VAL A 50 -8.24 8.65 1.15
N ASP A 51 -7.56 9.11 0.11
CA ASP A 51 -8.08 9.12 -1.26
C ASP A 51 -8.06 7.69 -1.82
N MET A 52 -9.24 7.15 -2.11
CA MET A 52 -9.40 5.78 -2.57
C MET A 52 -8.85 5.55 -3.99
N ASP A 53 -8.89 6.56 -4.86
CA ASP A 53 -8.35 6.46 -6.22
C ASP A 53 -6.82 6.41 -6.17
N VAL A 54 -6.21 7.20 -5.29
CA VAL A 54 -4.76 7.16 -5.04
C VAL A 54 -4.35 5.85 -4.39
N LEU A 55 -5.14 5.34 -3.44
CA LEU A 55 -4.88 4.04 -2.81
C LEU A 55 -4.93 2.91 -3.84
N GLU A 56 -5.91 2.91 -4.74
CA GLU A 56 -6.01 1.93 -5.82
C GLU A 56 -4.80 1.98 -6.76
N GLN A 57 -4.39 3.18 -7.18
CA GLN A 57 -3.19 3.38 -8.02
C GLN A 57 -1.93 2.84 -7.35
N LEU A 58 -1.79 3.05 -6.04
CA LEU A 58 -0.69 2.51 -5.25
C LEU A 58 -0.70 0.98 -5.23
N MET A 59 -1.87 0.35 -5.03
CA MET A 59 -1.98 -1.11 -5.02
C MET A 59 -1.66 -1.72 -6.39
N ARG A 60 -2.13 -1.10 -7.49
CA ARG A 60 -1.82 -1.55 -8.85
C ARG A 60 -0.32 -1.47 -9.14
N SER A 61 0.30 -0.33 -8.83
CA SER A 61 1.74 -0.14 -8.99
C SER A 61 2.55 -1.15 -8.17
N SER A 62 2.08 -1.49 -6.96
CA SER A 62 2.70 -2.50 -6.11
C SER A 62 2.62 -3.91 -6.72
N LEU A 63 1.48 -4.25 -7.33
CA LEU A 63 1.29 -5.55 -7.98
C LEU A 63 2.17 -5.68 -9.22
N ASP A 64 2.26 -4.63 -10.03
CA ASP A 64 3.07 -4.65 -11.25
C ASP A 64 4.56 -4.76 -10.93
N ALA A 65 5.04 -4.03 -9.93
CA ALA A 65 6.42 -4.19 -9.44
C ALA A 65 6.68 -5.62 -8.92
N MET A 66 5.72 -6.23 -8.21
CA MET A 66 5.85 -7.62 -7.77
C MET A 66 5.90 -8.59 -8.94
N ARG A 67 5.15 -8.36 -10.03
CA ARG A 67 5.19 -9.18 -11.25
C ARG A 67 6.53 -9.08 -11.97
N GLU A 68 7.11 -7.89 -12.02
CA GLU A 68 8.42 -7.68 -12.64
C GLU A 68 9.54 -8.32 -11.83
N MET A 69 9.52 -8.17 -10.49
CA MET A 69 10.52 -8.78 -9.60
C MET A 69 10.40 -10.31 -9.52
N TYR A 70 9.18 -10.84 -9.60
CA TYR A 70 8.88 -12.26 -9.49
C TYR A 70 7.91 -12.66 -10.61
N PRO A 71 8.43 -12.91 -11.83
CA PRO A 71 7.66 -13.48 -12.93
C PRO A 71 7.15 -14.88 -12.58
N ASP A 72 6.03 -15.26 -13.17
CA ASP A 72 5.44 -16.60 -12.99
C ASP A 72 6.28 -17.72 -13.65
#